data_AF-G9KPH3-F1
#
_entry.id   AF-G9KPH3-F1
#
_cell.length_a   1.000
_cell.length_b   1.000
_cell.length_c   1.000
_cell.angle_alpha   90.00
_cell.angle_beta   90.00
_cell.angle_gamma   90.00
#
_symmetry.space_group_name_H-M   'P 1'
#
loop_
_entity.id
_entity.type
_entity.pdbx_description
1 polymer ?
#
loop_
_entity_poly.entity_id
_entity_poly.type
_entity_poly.pdbx_seq_one_letter_code
_entity_poly.pdbx_strand_id
1 'polypeptide(L)'
;RAMLVNNILAVLGGALMGLAKAAASYEMLILGRFLIGAYSGLTSGLVPMYVGEIAPTHLRGALGTLNQLAIVIGILIAQVLGLESMLGTAALWPLLLGI
;
A
#
# COMPACT_ATOMS: atom_id res chain seq x y z
N ARG A 1 -0.95 10.60 -14.89
CA ARG A 1 -0.44 9.36 -15.55
C ARG A 1 0.48 8.55 -14.63
N ALA A 2 1.42 9.17 -13.91
CA ALA A 2 2.27 8.48 -12.93
C ALA A 2 1.50 7.65 -11.88
N MET A 3 0.39 8.19 -11.33
CA MET A 3 -0.45 7.43 -10.37
C MET A 3 -1.09 6.16 -10.96
N LEU A 4 -1.42 6.14 -12.25
CA LEU A 4 -1.98 4.94 -12.91
C LEU A 4 -0.91 3.85 -13.11
N VAL A 5 0.31 4.25 -13.49
CA VAL A 5 1.44 3.32 -13.63
C VAL A 5 1.83 2.73 -12.27
N ASN A 6 1.76 3.54 -11.23
CA ASN A 6 2.02 3.09 -9.87
C ASN A 6 1.03 2.00 -9.43
N ASN A 7 -0.24 2.11 -9.82
CA ASN A 7 -1.25 1.12 -9.49
C ASN A 7 -0.94 -0.28 -10.09
N ILE A 8 -0.21 -0.34 -11.22
CA ILE A 8 0.25 -1.61 -11.80
C ILE A 8 1.27 -2.29 -10.89
N LEU A 9 2.17 -1.52 -10.25
CA LEU A 9 3.13 -2.04 -9.28
C LEU A 9 2.43 -2.56 -8.02
N ALA A 10 1.35 -1.88 -7.57
CA ALA A 10 0.53 -2.34 -6.45
C ALA A 10 -0.17 -3.67 -6.77
N VAL A 11 -0.81 -3.78 -7.93
CA VAL A 11 -1.50 -5.01 -8.36
C VAL A 11 -0.50 -6.17 -8.54
N LEU A 12 0.66 -5.91 -9.15
CA LEU A 12 1.71 -6.92 -9.30
C LEU A 12 2.27 -7.37 -7.95
N GLY A 13 2.58 -6.43 -7.06
CA GLY A 13 3.09 -6.71 -5.71
C GLY A 13 2.10 -7.51 -4.87
N GLY A 14 0.82 -7.10 -4.84
CA GLY A 14 -0.24 -7.80 -4.14
C GLY A 14 -0.52 -9.19 -4.72
N ALA A 15 -0.55 -9.34 -6.04
CA ALA A 15 -0.73 -10.64 -6.68
C ALA A 15 0.42 -11.60 -6.36
N LEU A 16 1.67 -11.13 -6.41
CA LEU A 16 2.86 -11.91 -6.05
C LEU A 16 2.83 -12.37 -4.59
N MET A 17 2.41 -11.51 -3.66
CA MET A 17 2.31 -11.85 -2.24
C MET A 17 1.12 -12.77 -1.92
N GLY A 18 -0.02 -12.58 -2.60
CA GLY A 18 -1.20 -13.44 -2.47
C GLY A 18 -0.97 -14.85 -3.03
N LEU A 19 -0.23 -14.98 -4.13
CA LEU A 19 0.12 -16.26 -4.76
C LEU A 19 1.33 -16.95 -4.11
N ALA A 20 2.13 -16.24 -3.29
CA ALA A 20 3.35 -16.79 -2.68
C ALA A 20 3.08 -18.06 -1.84
N LYS A 21 1.92 -18.15 -1.19
CA LYS A 21 1.54 -19.36 -0.44
C LYS A 21 1.14 -20.53 -1.33
N ALA A 22 0.48 -20.27 -2.46
CA ALA A 22 0.16 -21.31 -3.44
C ALA A 22 1.43 -21.84 -4.12
N ALA A 23 2.43 -20.97 -4.29
CA ALA A 23 3.70 -21.31 -4.92
C ALA A 23 4.77 -21.85 -3.94
N ALA A 24 4.54 -21.81 -2.62
CA ALA A 24 5.48 -22.22 -1.56
C ALA A 24 6.92 -21.64 -1.73
N SER A 25 7.04 -20.47 -2.36
CA SER A 25 8.33 -19.84 -2.70
C SER A 25 8.53 -18.58 -1.86
N TYR A 26 9.64 -18.56 -1.13
CA TYR A 26 10.06 -17.40 -0.34
C TYR A 26 10.53 -16.25 -1.23
N GLU A 27 11.04 -16.54 -2.44
CA GLU A 27 11.50 -15.50 -3.38
C GLU A 27 10.35 -14.61 -3.86
N MET A 28 9.16 -15.18 -4.12
CA MET A 28 7.97 -14.40 -4.51
C MET A 28 7.52 -13.41 -3.43
N LEU A 29 7.68 -13.77 -2.16
CA LEU A 29 7.33 -12.89 -1.04
C LEU A 29 8.32 -11.72 -0.89
N ILE A 30 9.61 -11.99 -1.11
CA ILE A 30 10.67 -10.95 -1.08
C ILE A 30 10.48 -9.98 -2.25
N LEU A 31 10.23 -10.49 -3.45
CA LEU A 31 9.94 -9.67 -4.64
C LEU A 31 8.66 -8.84 -4.47
N GLY A 32 7.60 -9.43 -3.94
CA GLY A 32 6.35 -8.71 -3.65
C GLY A 32 6.55 -7.55 -2.67
N ARG A 33 7.31 -7.77 -1.59
CA ARG A 33 7.69 -6.71 -0.62
C ARG A 33 8.52 -5.60 -1.26
N PHE A 34 9.45 -5.95 -2.13
CA PHE A 34 10.27 -4.97 -2.84
C PHE A 34 9.41 -4.08 -3.76
N LEU A 35 8.48 -4.68 -4.51
CA LEU A 35 7.58 -3.96 -5.41
C LEU A 35 6.59 -3.06 -4.66
N ILE A 36 5.99 -3.55 -3.57
CA ILE A 36 5.10 -2.75 -2.72
C ILE A 36 5.89 -1.62 -2.03
N GLY A 37 7.12 -1.86 -1.62
CA GLY A 37 8.00 -0.83 -1.07
C GLY A 37 8.29 0.28 -2.07
N ALA A 38 8.62 -0.08 -3.32
CA ALA A 38 8.82 0.89 -4.40
C ALA A 38 7.53 1.67 -4.71
N TYR A 39 6.38 0.98 -4.75
CA TYR A 39 5.06 1.61 -4.90
C TYR A 39 4.77 2.64 -3.79
N SER A 40 5.00 2.26 -2.53
CA SER A 40 4.73 3.12 -1.36
C SER A 40 5.63 4.37 -1.39
N GLY A 41 6.92 4.21 -1.72
CA GLY A 41 7.85 5.33 -1.84
C GLY A 41 7.45 6.32 -2.94
N LEU A 42 7.05 5.82 -4.11
CA LEU A 42 6.56 6.67 -5.20
C LEU A 42 5.24 7.35 -4.83
N THR A 43 4.32 6.64 -4.19
CA THR A 43 3.02 7.19 -3.75
C THR A 43 3.20 8.30 -2.72
N SER A 44 4.07 8.09 -1.73
CA SER A 44 4.31 9.02 -0.64
C SER A 44 4.81 10.39 -1.12
N GLY A 45 5.59 10.44 -2.21
CA GLY A 45 6.03 11.68 -2.84
C GLY A 45 5.04 12.26 -3.86
N LEU A 46 4.42 11.41 -4.68
CA LEU A 46 3.51 11.85 -5.75
C LEU A 46 2.17 12.40 -5.22
N VAL A 47 1.62 11.82 -4.15
CA VAL A 47 0.33 12.25 -3.59
C VAL A 47 0.37 13.69 -3.05
N PRO A 48 1.29 14.08 -2.14
CA PRO A 48 1.32 15.46 -1.65
C PRO A 48 1.73 16.46 -2.73
N MET A 49 2.55 16.05 -3.70
CA MET A 49 2.93 16.88 -4.85
C MET A 49 1.72 17.18 -5.74
N TYR A 50 0.99 16.14 -6.17
CA TYR A 50 -0.19 16.28 -7.02
C TYR A 50 -1.30 17.07 -6.32
N VAL A 51 -1.54 16.78 -5.04
CA VAL A 51 -2.53 17.50 -4.24
C VAL A 51 -2.09 18.97 -4.06
N GLY A 52 -0.80 19.23 -3.87
CA GLY A 52 -0.24 20.58 -3.77
C GLY A 52 -0.30 21.40 -5.08
N GLU A 53 -0.30 20.72 -6.24
CA GLU A 53 -0.45 21.35 -7.56
C GLU A 53 -1.91 21.76 -7.86
N ILE A 54 -2.88 21.01 -7.33
CA ILE A 54 -4.32 21.26 -7.53
C ILE A 54 -4.89 22.19 -6.44
N ALA A 55 -4.23 22.27 -5.28
CA ALA A 55 -4.68 23.02 -4.12
C ALA A 55 -4.55 24.55 -4.27
N PRO A 56 -5.57 25.33 -3.89
CA PRO A 56 -5.43 26.77 -3.67
C PRO A 56 -4.38 27.07 -2.60
N THR A 57 -3.65 28.19 -2.74
CA THR A 57 -2.50 28.55 -1.88
C THR A 57 -2.81 28.58 -0.38
N HIS A 58 -4.06 28.83 0.00
CA HIS A 58 -4.55 28.87 1.38
C HIS A 58 -4.90 27.50 1.97
N LEU A 59 -5.07 26.45 1.15
CA LEU A 59 -5.48 25.11 1.59
C LEU A 59 -4.37 24.06 1.51
N ARG A 60 -3.18 24.42 1.00
CA ARG A 60 -2.03 23.49 0.88
C ARG A 60 -1.66 22.81 2.21
N GLY A 61 -1.71 23.55 3.32
CA GLY A 61 -1.41 23.01 4.64
C GLY A 61 -2.43 21.94 5.10
N ALA A 62 -3.73 22.22 4.94
CA ALA A 62 -4.81 21.30 5.30
C ALA A 62 -4.81 20.03 4.45
N LEU A 63 -4.42 20.14 3.17
CA LEU A 63 -4.33 18.99 2.29
C LEU A 63 -3.09 18.12 2.56
N GLY A 64 -1.99 18.71 3.04
CA GLY A 64 -0.84 17.96 3.52
C GLY A 64 -1.16 17.10 4.75
N THR A 65 -1.92 17.65 5.71
CA THR A 65 -2.34 16.91 6.91
C THR A 65 -3.33 15.80 6.60
N LEU A 66 -4.23 15.99 5.62
CA LEU A 66 -5.12 14.93 5.15
C LEU A 66 -4.37 13.71 4.59
N ASN A 67 -3.27 13.94 3.86
CA ASN A 67 -2.46 12.84 3.33
C ASN A 67 -1.79 12.04 4.47
N GLN A 68 -1.22 12.74 5.46
CA GLN A 68 -0.65 12.07 6.64
C GLN A 68 -1.73 11.32 7.44
N LEU A 69 -2.91 11.90 7.59
CA LEU A 69 -4.05 11.26 8.25
C LEU A 69 -4.46 9.98 7.51
N ALA A 70 -4.53 10.02 6.17
CA ALA A 70 -4.83 8.84 5.35
C ALA A 70 -3.79 7.73 5.53
N ILE A 71 -2.50 8.06 5.63
CA ILE A 71 -1.43 7.09 5.92
C ILE A 71 -1.65 6.43 7.28
N VAL A 72 -1.93 7.21 8.33
CA VAL A 72 -2.15 6.69 9.68
C VAL A 72 -3.41 5.80 9.74
N ILE A 73 -4.49 6.21 9.08
CA ILE A 73 -5.71 5.39 8.97
C ILE A 73 -5.41 4.08 8.23
N GLY A 74 -4.62 4.12 7.15
CA GLY A 74 -4.18 2.92 6.43
C GLY A 74 -3.40 1.96 7.31
N ILE A 75 -2.47 2.47 8.12
CA ILE A 75 -1.72 1.67 9.11
C ILE A 75 -2.66 1.06 10.15
N LEU A 76 -3.62 1.83 10.65
CA LEU A 76 -4.60 1.34 11.62
C LEU A 76 -5.45 0.21 11.04
N ILE A 77 -5.96 0.37 9.81
CA ILE A 77 -6.73 -0.68 9.12
C ILE A 77 -5.88 -1.94 8.93
N ALA A 78 -4.61 -1.79 8.51
CA ALA A 78 -3.70 -2.92 8.35
C ALA A 78 -3.48 -3.67 9.68
N GLN A 79 -3.36 -2.94 10.80
CA GLN A 79 -3.25 -3.54 12.13
C GLN A 79 -4.52 -4.26 12.56
N VAL A 80 -5.69 -3.69 12.29
CA VAL A 80 -6.99 -4.32 12.60
C VAL A 80 -7.20 -5.59 11.78
N LEU A 81 -6.89 -5.57 10.48
CA LEU A 81 -6.96 -6.76 9.64
C LEU A 81 -5.93 -7.82 10.06
N GLY A 82 -4.78 -7.39 10.59
CA GLY A 82 -3.71 -8.26 11.09
C GLY A 82 -4.02 -9.05 12.36
N LEU A 83 -5.15 -8.82 13.01
CA LEU A 83 -5.59 -9.60 14.17
C LEU A 83 -5.80 -11.09 13.81
N GLU A 84 -5.38 -11.99 14.70
CA GLU A 84 -5.57 -13.44 14.55
C GLU A 84 -7.05 -13.84 14.37
N SER A 85 -7.97 -13.04 14.92
CA SER A 85 -9.42 -13.24 14.81
C SER A 85 -10.01 -12.87 13.44
N MET A 86 -9.25 -12.17 12.57
CA MET A 86 -9.69 -11.69 11.26
C MET A 86 -8.94 -12.40 10.13
N LEU A 87 -7.76 -11.89 9.74
CA LEU A 87 -6.98 -12.40 8.60
C LEU A 87 -5.55 -12.82 9.00
N GLY A 88 -5.17 -12.67 10.27
CA GLY A 88 -3.89 -13.09 10.84
C GLY A 88 -3.73 -14.61 11.04
N THR A 89 -4.63 -15.44 10.53
CA THR A 89 -4.57 -16.90 10.68
C THR A 89 -3.54 -17.51 9.72
N ALA A 90 -2.90 -18.63 10.11
CA ALA A 90 -1.93 -19.38 9.28
C ALA A 90 -2.48 -19.75 7.87
N ALA A 91 -3.81 -19.77 7.71
CA ALA A 91 -4.50 -19.98 6.45
C ALA A 91 -4.58 -18.72 5.56
N LEU A 92 -4.83 -17.53 6.11
CA LEU A 92 -5.23 -16.32 5.37
C LEU A 92 -4.18 -15.18 5.32
N TRP A 93 -3.03 -15.34 5.97
CA TRP A 93 -1.93 -14.36 5.91
C TRP A 93 -1.49 -13.91 4.50
N PRO A 94 -1.58 -14.71 3.42
CA PRO A 94 -1.23 -14.23 2.08
C PRO A 94 -2.34 -13.39 1.47
N LEU A 95 -3.60 -13.64 1.85
CA LEU A 95 -4.71 -12.79 1.45
C LEU A 95 -4.51 -11.41 2.07
N LEU A 96 -4.17 -11.34 3.36
CA LEU A 96 -3.83 -10.10 4.06
C LEU A 96 -2.69 -9.30 3.39
N LEU A 97 -1.71 -9.98 2.81
CA LEU A 97 -0.61 -9.34 2.09
C LEU A 97 -0.92 -9.04 0.62
N GLY A 98 -1.99 -9.61 0.07
CA GLY A 98 -2.38 -9.48 -1.34
C GLY A 98 -3.44 -8.40 -1.61
N ILE A 99 -4.15 -7.94 -0.57
CA ILE A 99 -5.03 -6.76 -0.58
C ILE A 99 -4.25 -5.49 -0.22
#